data_AF-A0AA39ZJE9-F1
#
_entry.id   AF-A0AA39ZJE9-F1
#
_cell.length_a   1.000
_cell.length_b   1.000
_cell.length_c   1.000
_cell.angle_alpha   90.00
_cell.angle_beta   90.00
_cell.angle_gamma   90.00
#
_symmetry.space_group_name_H-M   'P 1'
#
loop_
_entity.id
_entity.type
_entity.pdbx_description
1 polymer ?
#
loop_
_entity_poly.entity_id
_entity_poly.type
_entity_poly.pdbx_seq_one_letter_code
_entity_poly.pdbx_strand_id
1 'polypeptide(L)'
;MSAILRSKFRTALPLFLSTFQGLVEAVSPVSVKGTKLYDESGAQFFLKGTVYVAGDNRNDPLLNTTQCQIDAEHLKNVGANAVYIYSIDVSKLGQHRGCMDEFDKQGIYVWLQLGQLPMVLSRNDNTPKWDLSFYTTWTSIIDSFSEFDNMLAFGIGQETINGTSVTTLVAPSVKAAARDLKLFRDKRGYRPIPISYTAGDFEQYRLLTAQYLTCGPAESSVDLYGVNIFNNCSDIKLDRLRSEFSNHHTPVVFAEDGCFPDSREFSEVQTFFGEPEFSRIFSGMNIYQWGRNEFGFALVVYGDEADQNLGQPGAFLPAYTSLQQVWSETIPQSTSRDAYTFSSTQLPCPTANSQVGWLVDGAVALPVISGLDINTVTARTRRPRSTSSTSVTAVPTESGNNAGDREPVVANSGMPAGAIAGMAIGVVIAAVGGAGAAFWFLRRRKSRQGGPDDHDGPYEKAAADSERLSTAKTELPDQERAANELEGGFQHHHQLPTKADWKYPLEAGSKPVSELPDGAGRPGDHYELEGSPVHEPGYSPGAELPAPGPKQSNFTN
;
A
#
# COMPACT_ATOMS: atom_id res chain seq x y z
N MET A 1 -50.26 60.60 -36.19
CA MET A 1 -49.02 61.40 -36.18
C MET A 1 -48.00 60.69 -35.30
N SER A 2 -46.82 60.48 -35.87
CA SER A 2 -45.53 60.10 -35.25
C SER A 2 -45.37 58.76 -34.53
N ALA A 3 -44.57 57.92 -35.19
CA ALA A 3 -43.80 56.81 -34.65
C ALA A 3 -42.80 57.25 -33.56
N ILE A 4 -42.22 56.30 -32.82
CA ILE A 4 -40.75 56.08 -32.76
C ILE A 4 -40.35 54.95 -31.78
N LEU A 5 -39.65 53.99 -32.38
CA LEU A 5 -38.56 53.12 -31.92
C LEU A 5 -38.64 52.19 -30.70
N ARG A 6 -38.47 50.90 -31.06
CA ARG A 6 -37.86 49.81 -30.30
C ARG A 6 -36.43 50.18 -29.86
N SER A 7 -36.06 49.82 -28.64
CA SER A 7 -34.67 49.52 -28.28
C SER A 7 -34.63 48.24 -27.44
N LYS A 8 -33.98 47.21 -28.00
CA LYS A 8 -33.63 45.97 -27.31
C LYS A 8 -32.25 46.20 -26.68
N PHE A 9 -32.18 46.37 -25.36
CA PHE A 9 -30.90 46.23 -24.65
C PHE A 9 -30.62 44.75 -24.41
N ARG A 10 -29.67 44.20 -25.18
CA ARG A 10 -28.98 42.95 -24.84
C ARG A 10 -27.84 43.31 -23.90
N THR A 11 -27.99 43.03 -22.61
CA THR A 11 -26.87 43.00 -21.66
C THR A 11 -26.02 41.78 -21.95
N ALA A 12 -24.84 42.00 -22.54
CA ALA A 12 -23.79 40.99 -22.64
C ALA A 12 -23.13 40.85 -21.25
N LEU A 13 -23.31 39.69 -20.61
CA LEU A 13 -22.61 39.32 -19.39
C LEU A 13 -21.22 38.77 -19.80
N PRO A 14 -20.10 39.36 -19.35
CA PRO A 14 -18.79 38.78 -19.63
C PRO A 14 -18.64 37.49 -18.84
N LEU A 15 -18.55 36.36 -19.55
CA LEU A 15 -18.19 35.07 -18.97
C LEU A 15 -16.69 35.14 -18.63
N PHE A 16 -16.34 35.48 -17.39
CA PHE A 16 -14.98 35.33 -16.88
C PHE A 16 -14.70 33.83 -16.75
N LEU A 17 -14.06 33.26 -17.76
CA LEU A 17 -13.47 31.93 -17.69
C LEU A 17 -12.25 32.04 -16.76
N SER A 18 -12.47 31.87 -15.46
CA SER A 18 -11.39 31.80 -14.48
C SER A 18 -10.66 30.48 -14.72
N THR A 19 -9.57 30.53 -15.49
CA THR A 19 -8.57 29.46 -15.52
C THR A 19 -7.93 29.40 -14.14
N PHE A 20 -8.49 28.59 -13.24
CA PHE A 20 -7.77 28.13 -12.07
C PHE A 20 -6.58 27.32 -12.59
N GLN A 21 -5.43 27.97 -12.73
CA GLN A 21 -4.15 27.28 -12.71
C GLN A 21 -4.05 26.71 -11.30
N GLY A 22 -4.50 25.47 -11.11
CA GLY A 22 -4.29 24.75 -9.87
C GLY A 22 -2.79 24.73 -9.61
N LEU A 23 -2.36 25.40 -8.54
CA LEU A 23 -1.08 25.08 -7.95
C LEU A 23 -1.18 23.61 -7.57
N VAL A 24 -0.38 22.76 -8.22
CA VAL A 24 -0.16 21.40 -7.73
C VAL A 24 0.56 21.58 -6.40
N GLU A 25 -0.22 21.55 -5.32
CA GLU A 25 0.33 21.53 -3.98
C GLU A 25 0.99 20.17 -3.81
N ALA A 26 2.28 20.17 -3.45
CA ALA A 26 2.99 18.94 -3.09
C ALA A 26 2.19 18.19 -2.02
N VAL A 27 2.26 16.87 -2.00
CA VAL A 27 1.43 16.13 -1.03
C VAL A 27 1.86 16.47 0.38
N SER A 28 0.87 16.61 1.26
CA SER A 28 1.19 16.81 2.67
C SER A 28 1.55 15.48 3.34
N PRO A 29 2.54 15.45 4.24
CA PRO A 29 2.89 14.25 4.97
C PRO A 29 1.70 13.58 5.69
N VAL A 30 1.63 12.25 5.61
CA VAL A 30 0.65 11.44 6.34
C VAL A 30 1.22 10.98 7.68
N SER A 31 0.37 10.95 8.71
CA SER A 31 0.68 10.55 10.08
C SER A 31 -0.41 9.66 10.68
N VAL A 32 -0.04 8.86 11.69
CA VAL A 32 -0.96 7.99 12.42
C VAL A 32 -1.62 8.75 13.58
N LYS A 33 -2.92 8.50 13.80
CA LYS A 33 -3.62 8.82 15.05
C LYS A 33 -4.61 7.69 15.35
N GLY A 34 -4.41 6.99 16.47
CA GLY A 34 -5.19 5.80 16.81
C GLY A 34 -5.12 4.76 15.69
N THR A 35 -6.27 4.29 15.22
CA THR A 35 -6.38 3.30 14.12
C THR A 35 -6.46 3.91 12.73
N LYS A 36 -6.22 5.21 12.58
CA LYS A 36 -6.44 5.95 11.33
C LYS A 36 -5.21 6.74 10.88
N LEU A 37 -5.17 7.01 9.58
CA LEU A 37 -4.17 7.85 8.93
C LEU A 37 -4.74 9.24 8.64
N TYR A 38 -3.90 10.27 8.75
CA TYR A 38 -4.28 11.67 8.56
C TYR A 38 -3.20 12.44 7.85
N ASP A 39 -3.61 13.30 6.92
CA ASP A 39 -2.75 14.30 6.32
C ASP A 39 -2.54 15.51 7.26
N GLU A 40 -1.71 16.48 6.87
CA GLU A 40 -1.42 17.65 7.71
C GLU A 40 -2.62 18.60 7.87
N SER A 41 -3.57 18.57 6.92
CA SER A 41 -4.82 19.34 7.01
C SER A 41 -5.79 18.77 8.04
N GLY A 42 -5.55 17.54 8.50
CA GLY A 42 -6.43 16.80 9.39
C GLY A 42 -7.53 16.02 8.67
N ALA A 43 -7.46 15.89 7.34
CA ALA A 43 -8.33 14.99 6.59
C ALA A 43 -7.88 13.54 6.79
N GLN A 44 -8.86 12.64 6.96
CA GLN A 44 -8.55 11.22 7.06
C GLN A 44 -8.02 10.71 5.72
N PHE A 45 -6.82 10.15 5.75
CA PHE A 45 -6.20 9.52 4.60
C PHE A 45 -6.67 8.06 4.51
N PHE A 46 -7.17 7.67 3.35
CA PHE A 46 -7.41 6.28 3.00
C PHE A 46 -6.48 5.87 1.87
N LEU A 47 -5.73 4.80 2.09
CA LEU A 47 -4.80 4.26 1.11
C LEU A 47 -5.59 3.60 -0.03
N LYS A 48 -5.53 4.20 -1.23
CA LYS A 48 -5.98 3.61 -2.51
C LYS A 48 -4.74 3.33 -3.32
N GLY A 49 -4.15 2.15 -3.15
CA GLY A 49 -2.80 1.88 -3.64
C GLY A 49 -2.74 0.79 -4.69
N THR A 50 -1.56 0.62 -5.27
CA THR A 50 -1.21 -0.53 -6.11
C THR A 50 0.18 -1.03 -5.75
N VAL A 51 0.38 -2.36 -5.74
CA VAL A 51 1.73 -2.92 -5.74
C VAL A 51 2.39 -2.52 -7.06
N TYR A 52 3.46 -1.73 -6.98
CA TYR A 52 4.04 -1.11 -8.16
C TYR A 52 5.29 -1.84 -8.63
N VAL A 53 5.09 -2.56 -9.72
CA VAL A 53 6.12 -3.16 -10.55
C VAL A 53 5.83 -2.68 -11.97
N ALA A 54 6.75 -1.92 -12.55
CA ALA A 54 6.59 -1.34 -13.88
C ALA A 54 6.77 -2.37 -15.02
N GLY A 55 6.93 -3.67 -14.72
CA GLY A 55 7.11 -4.76 -15.69
C GLY A 55 8.01 -5.89 -15.16
N ASP A 56 8.18 -6.93 -15.96
CA ASP A 56 9.07 -8.04 -15.65
C ASP A 56 10.54 -7.58 -15.67
N ASN A 57 11.29 -7.85 -14.59
CA ASN A 57 12.76 -7.66 -14.48
C ASN A 57 13.30 -6.34 -13.90
N ARG A 58 12.59 -5.60 -13.05
CA ARG A 58 13.22 -4.49 -12.29
C ARG A 58 13.17 -4.68 -10.78
N ASN A 59 14.36 -4.80 -10.20
CA ASN A 59 14.61 -4.92 -8.77
C ASN A 59 14.35 -3.60 -8.04
N ASP A 60 14.40 -2.48 -8.75
CA ASP A 60 14.13 -1.15 -8.25
C ASP A 60 13.30 -0.35 -9.26
N PRO A 61 11.99 -0.22 -9.06
CA PRO A 61 11.11 0.52 -9.96
C PRO A 61 11.28 2.04 -9.81
N LEU A 62 12.01 2.52 -8.80
CA LEU A 62 12.14 3.94 -8.47
C LEU A 62 13.36 4.63 -9.12
N LEU A 63 14.16 3.91 -9.92
CA LEU A 63 15.33 4.47 -10.60
C LEU A 63 15.04 5.11 -11.96
N ASN A 64 13.89 4.81 -12.58
CA ASN A 64 13.54 5.33 -13.90
C ASN A 64 12.53 6.48 -13.80
N THR A 65 13.05 7.70 -13.67
CA THR A 65 12.22 8.92 -13.56
C THR A 65 11.20 9.06 -14.69
N THR A 66 11.61 8.81 -15.94
CA THR A 66 10.69 8.91 -17.09
C THR A 66 9.56 7.91 -16.99
N GLN A 67 9.85 6.67 -16.56
CA GLN A 67 8.79 5.69 -16.38
C GLN A 67 7.88 6.05 -15.22
N CYS A 68 8.43 6.46 -14.08
CA CYS A 68 7.63 6.91 -12.94
C CYS A 68 6.71 8.06 -13.34
N GLN A 69 7.17 9.01 -14.16
CA GLN A 69 6.33 10.09 -14.67
C GLN A 69 5.14 9.57 -15.48
N ILE A 70 5.39 8.64 -16.40
CA ILE A 70 4.36 8.05 -17.26
C ILE A 70 3.33 7.29 -16.40
N ASP A 71 3.81 6.43 -15.51
CA ASP A 71 2.94 5.60 -14.70
C ASP A 71 2.21 6.39 -13.64
N ALA A 72 2.82 7.44 -13.06
CA ALA A 72 2.18 8.30 -12.07
C ALA A 72 0.91 8.97 -12.62
N GLU A 73 0.93 9.37 -13.89
CA GLU A 73 -0.26 9.91 -14.56
C GLU A 73 -1.39 8.86 -14.63
N HIS A 74 -1.05 7.63 -15.01
CA HIS A 74 -2.03 6.54 -15.12
C HIS A 74 -2.50 6.03 -13.76
N LEU A 75 -1.61 5.92 -12.77
CA LEU A 75 -1.93 5.60 -11.37
C LEU A 75 -2.95 6.60 -10.81
N LYS A 76 -2.72 7.89 -11.02
CA LYS A 76 -3.68 8.93 -10.63
C LYS A 76 -5.00 8.80 -11.39
N ASN A 77 -4.95 8.51 -12.70
CA ASN A 77 -6.15 8.39 -13.53
C ASN A 77 -7.03 7.20 -13.14
N VAL A 78 -6.46 6.06 -12.73
CA VAL A 78 -7.24 4.96 -12.16
C VAL A 78 -7.83 5.34 -10.80
N GLY A 79 -7.23 6.29 -10.08
CA GLY A 79 -7.70 6.79 -8.78
C GLY A 79 -6.81 6.37 -7.60
N ALA A 80 -5.62 5.83 -7.89
CA ALA A 80 -4.65 5.50 -6.87
C ALA A 80 -4.01 6.78 -6.29
N ASN A 81 -3.70 6.73 -5.00
CA ASN A 81 -2.94 7.75 -4.26
C ASN A 81 -1.68 7.18 -3.61
N ALA A 82 -1.38 5.89 -3.79
CA ALA A 82 -0.20 5.27 -3.20
C ALA A 82 0.36 4.15 -4.08
N VAL A 83 1.65 3.88 -3.91
CA VAL A 83 2.32 2.69 -4.44
C VAL A 83 3.01 1.93 -3.32
N TYR A 84 2.94 0.60 -3.37
CA TYR A 84 3.69 -0.29 -2.48
C TYR A 84 4.86 -0.90 -3.24
N ILE A 85 6.07 -0.71 -2.70
CA ILE A 85 7.35 -1.05 -3.34
C ILE A 85 8.05 -2.12 -2.50
N TYR A 86 8.28 -3.31 -3.07
CA TYR A 86 8.92 -4.43 -2.37
C TYR A 86 10.43 -4.33 -2.21
N SER A 87 11.10 -3.63 -3.12
CA SER A 87 12.56 -3.55 -3.10
C SER A 87 13.08 -2.32 -3.83
N ILE A 88 14.27 -1.91 -3.42
CA ILE A 88 15.09 -0.90 -4.08
C ILE A 88 16.54 -1.37 -4.14
N ASP A 89 17.33 -0.79 -5.04
CA ASP A 89 18.77 -1.00 -5.14
C ASP A 89 19.49 -0.11 -4.12
N VAL A 90 19.93 -0.71 -3.02
CA VAL A 90 20.67 -0.03 -1.95
C VAL A 90 21.99 0.59 -2.45
N SER A 91 22.58 0.09 -3.53
CA SER A 91 23.77 0.69 -4.15
C SER A 91 23.48 2.04 -4.84
N LYS A 92 22.20 2.40 -4.99
CA LYS A 92 21.70 3.57 -5.73
C LYS A 92 20.87 4.54 -4.86
N LEU A 93 20.92 4.47 -3.53
CA LEU A 93 20.11 5.27 -2.61
C LEU A 93 20.00 6.78 -2.92
N GLY A 94 21.00 7.38 -3.55
CA GLY A 94 20.97 8.80 -3.95
C GLY A 94 20.24 9.11 -5.26
N GLN A 95 19.64 8.13 -5.93
CA GLN A 95 19.13 8.25 -7.31
C GLN A 95 17.60 8.18 -7.42
N HIS A 96 16.87 8.02 -6.30
CA HIS A 96 15.42 7.86 -6.27
C HIS A 96 14.63 9.18 -6.36
N ARG A 97 15.27 10.33 -6.14
CA ARG A 97 14.61 11.64 -6.08
C ARG A 97 13.71 11.91 -7.29
N GLY A 98 14.18 11.64 -8.50
CA GLY A 98 13.41 11.93 -9.70
C GLY A 98 12.07 11.20 -9.70
N CYS A 99 12.04 9.91 -9.35
CA CYS A 99 10.79 9.16 -9.26
C CYS A 99 9.90 9.63 -8.11
N MET A 100 10.49 9.87 -6.93
CA MET A 100 9.75 10.38 -5.76
C MET A 100 9.08 11.72 -6.05
N ASP A 101 9.77 12.63 -6.76
CA ASP A 101 9.23 13.93 -7.16
C ASP A 101 8.11 13.80 -8.21
N GLU A 102 8.19 12.84 -9.14
CA GLU A 102 7.10 12.60 -10.11
C GLU A 102 5.85 12.00 -9.44
N PHE A 103 6.03 11.11 -8.47
CA PHE A 103 4.93 10.60 -7.65
C PHE A 103 4.30 11.71 -6.79
N ASP A 104 5.11 12.55 -6.15
CA ASP A 104 4.64 13.70 -5.36
C ASP A 104 3.76 14.64 -6.21
N LYS A 105 4.21 15.01 -7.43
CA LYS A 105 3.43 15.86 -8.36
C LYS A 105 2.05 15.29 -8.70
N GLN A 106 1.88 13.97 -8.64
CA GLN A 106 0.62 13.31 -8.97
C GLN A 106 -0.21 12.95 -7.75
N GLY A 107 0.22 13.28 -6.53
CA GLY A 107 -0.53 12.90 -5.34
C GLY A 107 -0.24 11.48 -4.84
N ILE A 108 0.84 10.86 -5.32
CA ILE A 108 1.16 9.45 -5.06
C ILE A 108 2.17 9.34 -3.92
N TYR A 109 1.75 8.65 -2.86
CA TYR A 109 2.60 8.29 -1.74
C TYR A 109 3.33 6.96 -1.97
N VAL A 110 4.47 6.78 -1.33
CA VAL A 110 5.28 5.55 -1.44
C VAL A 110 5.29 4.82 -0.10
N TRP A 111 4.84 3.58 -0.09
CA TRP A 111 5.12 2.62 0.97
C TRP A 111 6.28 1.74 0.51
N LEU A 112 7.40 1.78 1.24
CA LEU A 112 8.64 1.12 0.84
C LEU A 112 9.03 0.02 1.84
N GLN A 113 9.15 -1.20 1.35
CA GLN A 113 9.75 -2.31 2.09
C GLN A 113 11.27 -2.10 2.19
N LEU A 114 11.82 -2.20 3.41
CA LEU A 114 13.27 -2.09 3.67
C LEU A 114 14.02 -3.39 3.37
N GLY A 115 13.28 -4.50 3.37
CA GLY A 115 13.75 -5.86 3.17
C GLY A 115 13.05 -6.82 4.12
N GLN A 116 13.60 -8.01 4.28
CA GLN A 116 13.01 -9.07 5.09
C GLN A 116 14.07 -9.69 6.00
N LEU A 117 13.67 -10.00 7.24
CA LEU A 117 14.47 -10.85 8.10
C LEU A 117 14.41 -12.31 7.59
N PRO A 118 15.49 -13.09 7.73
CA PRO A 118 15.48 -14.50 7.34
C PRO A 118 14.34 -15.27 8.00
N MET A 119 13.74 -16.20 7.27
CA MET A 119 12.71 -17.07 7.82
C MET A 119 13.32 -18.08 8.80
N VAL A 120 12.64 -18.34 9.92
CA VAL A 120 13.05 -19.39 10.86
C VAL A 120 12.65 -20.75 10.29
N LEU A 121 13.63 -21.60 9.99
CA LEU A 121 13.35 -22.92 9.36
C LEU A 121 13.24 -24.07 10.37
N SER A 122 13.76 -23.90 11.59
CA SER A 122 13.66 -24.92 12.65
C SER A 122 13.77 -24.31 14.05
N ARG A 123 13.41 -25.06 15.10
CA ARG A 123 13.57 -24.59 16.50
C ARG A 123 15.02 -24.40 16.94
N ASN A 124 15.95 -25.10 16.29
CA ASN A 124 17.39 -24.99 16.57
C ASN A 124 18.03 -23.89 15.73
N ASP A 125 17.25 -23.27 14.84
CA ASP A 125 17.68 -22.15 14.04
C ASP A 125 17.80 -20.92 14.94
N ASN A 126 19.01 -20.39 15.03
CA ASN A 126 19.27 -19.14 15.73
C ASN A 126 19.13 -17.93 14.79
N THR A 127 18.56 -18.12 13.59
CA THR A 127 18.13 -17.06 12.68
C THR A 127 16.61 -16.89 12.78
N PRO A 128 16.09 -15.66 12.58
CA PRO A 128 16.83 -14.45 12.20
C PRO A 128 17.37 -13.68 13.39
N LYS A 129 18.57 -13.14 13.19
CA LYS A 129 19.20 -12.20 14.10
C LYS A 129 18.95 -10.80 13.55
N TRP A 130 18.15 -10.01 14.24
CA TRP A 130 18.22 -8.57 14.08
C TRP A 130 19.62 -8.13 14.52
N ASP A 131 20.47 -7.78 13.56
CA ASP A 131 21.89 -7.51 13.78
C ASP A 131 22.33 -6.17 13.21
N LEU A 132 23.61 -5.83 13.38
CA LEU A 132 24.16 -4.55 12.94
C LEU A 132 24.13 -4.39 11.41
N SER A 133 24.16 -5.49 10.65
CA SER A 133 24.12 -5.46 9.18
C SER A 133 22.73 -5.01 8.71
N PHE A 134 21.68 -5.68 9.20
CA PHE A 134 20.30 -5.28 8.92
C PHE A 134 20.03 -3.85 9.39
N TYR A 135 20.42 -3.51 10.62
CA TYR A 135 20.28 -2.15 11.13
C TYR A 135 20.96 -1.11 10.23
N THR A 136 22.21 -1.34 9.83
CA THR A 136 22.97 -0.39 9.00
C THR A 136 22.32 -0.20 7.63
N THR A 137 21.95 -1.29 6.96
CA THR A 137 21.28 -1.23 5.66
C THR A 137 19.93 -0.52 5.76
N TRP A 138 19.06 -0.94 6.68
CA TRP A 138 17.71 -0.39 6.81
C TRP A 138 17.72 1.07 7.24
N THR A 139 18.61 1.47 8.16
CA THR A 139 18.77 2.88 8.53
C THR A 139 19.32 3.72 7.39
N SER A 140 20.18 3.20 6.52
CA SER A 140 20.64 3.93 5.33
C SER A 140 19.51 4.22 4.34
N ILE A 141 18.58 3.27 4.15
CA ILE A 141 17.37 3.47 3.34
C ILE A 141 16.47 4.53 3.98
N ILE A 142 16.17 4.41 5.28
CA ILE A 142 15.40 5.41 6.02
C ILE A 142 16.05 6.79 5.90
N ASP A 143 17.37 6.89 6.01
CA ASP A 143 18.10 8.16 5.89
C ASP A 143 17.89 8.83 4.53
N SER A 144 17.89 8.05 3.44
CA SER A 144 17.72 8.56 2.09
C SER A 144 16.28 8.96 1.77
N PHE A 145 15.30 8.23 2.31
CA PHE A 145 13.89 8.43 1.96
C PHE A 145 13.11 9.31 2.94
N SER A 146 13.63 9.57 4.15
CA SER A 146 12.89 10.35 5.17
C SER A 146 12.71 11.84 4.85
N GLU A 147 13.35 12.34 3.78
CA GLU A 147 13.19 13.73 3.34
C GLU A 147 11.99 13.96 2.42
N PHE A 148 11.37 12.89 1.90
CA PHE A 148 10.23 13.00 1.00
C PHE A 148 8.91 13.09 1.78
N ASP A 149 8.11 14.12 1.48
CA ASP A 149 6.80 14.33 2.11
C ASP A 149 5.81 13.21 1.74
N ASN A 150 5.94 12.66 0.53
CA ASN A 150 5.14 11.54 0.02
C ASN A 150 5.60 10.15 0.51
N MET A 151 6.56 10.05 1.44
CA MET A 151 6.94 8.75 2.01
C MET A 151 5.89 8.26 3.04
N LEU A 152 5.06 7.27 2.71
CA LEU A 152 3.94 6.84 3.55
C LEU A 152 4.37 6.02 4.76
N ALA A 153 5.17 4.97 4.55
CA ALA A 153 5.56 4.01 5.58
C ALA A 153 6.79 3.20 5.15
N PHE A 154 7.57 2.70 6.12
CA PHE A 154 8.66 1.76 5.89
C PHE A 154 8.31 0.36 6.40
N GLY A 155 8.32 -0.64 5.51
CA GLY A 155 8.05 -2.03 5.86
C GLY A 155 9.29 -2.78 6.35
N ILE A 156 9.15 -3.50 7.47
CA ILE A 156 10.24 -4.26 8.12
C ILE A 156 10.04 -5.78 8.07
N GLY A 157 9.03 -6.24 7.34
CA GLY A 157 8.83 -7.66 7.04
C GLY A 157 7.57 -7.87 6.21
N GLN A 158 7.57 -8.92 5.39
CA GLN A 158 6.46 -9.31 4.53
C GLN A 158 6.28 -10.83 4.63
N GLU A 159 5.24 -11.28 5.31
CA GLU A 159 4.94 -12.70 5.52
C GLU A 159 6.06 -13.52 6.20
N THR A 160 6.99 -12.87 6.90
CA THR A 160 8.11 -13.58 7.58
C THR A 160 7.62 -14.56 8.65
N ILE A 161 6.50 -14.25 9.30
CA ILE A 161 5.67 -15.19 10.05
C ILE A 161 4.61 -15.73 9.09
N ASN A 162 4.71 -17.01 8.76
CA ASN A 162 3.86 -17.67 7.77
C ASN A 162 3.11 -18.87 8.38
N GLY A 163 2.53 -19.72 7.53
CA GLY A 163 1.72 -20.89 7.89
C GLY A 163 2.44 -22.01 8.67
N THR A 164 3.62 -21.78 9.26
CA THR A 164 4.32 -22.75 10.10
C THR A 164 4.70 -22.18 11.47
N SER A 165 4.48 -22.97 12.52
CA SER A 165 4.69 -22.53 13.91
C SER A 165 6.11 -22.03 14.20
N VAL A 166 7.12 -22.64 13.57
CA VAL A 166 8.53 -22.26 13.76
C VAL A 166 8.81 -20.83 13.32
N THR A 167 8.12 -20.32 12.29
CA THR A 167 8.31 -18.94 11.83
C THR A 167 7.87 -17.91 12.86
N THR A 168 6.95 -18.24 13.77
CA THR A 168 6.55 -17.31 14.85
C THR A 168 7.72 -16.87 15.73
N LEU A 169 8.81 -17.64 15.77
CA LEU A 169 10.03 -17.32 16.52
C LEU A 169 10.78 -16.08 15.99
N VAL A 170 10.48 -15.57 14.79
CA VAL A 170 11.02 -14.28 14.28
C VAL A 170 10.40 -13.07 14.98
N ALA A 171 9.22 -13.20 15.58
CA ALA A 171 8.43 -12.06 16.05
C ALA A 171 9.19 -11.12 17.02
N PRO A 172 10.01 -11.61 17.98
CA PRO A 172 10.84 -10.74 18.81
C PRO A 172 11.84 -9.90 18.00
N SER A 173 12.45 -10.46 16.95
CA SER A 173 13.38 -9.75 16.08
C SER A 173 12.68 -8.65 15.27
N VAL A 174 11.44 -8.88 14.82
CA VAL A 174 10.63 -7.84 14.16
C VAL A 174 10.34 -6.67 15.10
N LYS A 175 9.94 -6.93 16.36
CA LYS A 175 9.72 -5.85 17.35
C LYS A 175 11.00 -5.12 17.72
N ALA A 176 12.13 -5.82 17.79
CA ALA A 176 13.44 -5.18 18.02
C ALA A 176 13.81 -4.27 16.85
N ALA A 177 13.55 -4.69 15.60
CA ALA A 177 13.75 -3.85 14.44
C ALA A 177 12.86 -2.59 14.47
N ALA A 178 11.57 -2.75 14.80
CA ALA A 178 10.68 -1.60 14.98
C ALA A 178 11.23 -0.61 16.03
N ARG A 179 11.63 -1.12 17.20
CA ARG A 179 12.24 -0.32 18.28
C ARG A 179 13.45 0.46 17.81
N ASP A 180 14.41 -0.22 17.21
CA ASP A 180 15.71 0.37 16.90
C ASP A 180 15.63 1.33 15.71
N LEU A 181 14.80 1.03 14.70
CA LEU A 181 14.57 1.92 13.55
C LEU A 181 13.79 3.18 13.93
N LYS A 182 12.76 3.07 14.78
CA LYS A 182 12.02 4.24 15.32
C LYS A 182 12.96 5.13 16.11
N LEU A 183 13.79 4.53 16.97
CA LEU A 183 14.77 5.29 17.75
C LEU A 183 15.82 5.99 16.86
N PHE A 184 16.32 5.33 15.81
CA PHE A 184 17.18 5.97 14.81
C PHE A 184 16.48 7.15 14.15
N ARG A 185 15.28 6.94 13.59
CA ARG A 185 14.44 7.97 12.93
C ARG A 185 14.26 9.19 13.82
N ASP A 186 13.90 8.96 15.08
CA ASP A 186 13.60 10.02 16.05
C ASP A 186 14.88 10.78 16.44
N LYS A 187 16.02 10.08 16.64
CA LYS A 187 17.34 10.69 16.89
C LYS A 187 17.84 11.54 15.72
N ARG A 188 17.53 11.13 14.49
CA ARG A 188 17.83 11.92 13.28
C ARG A 188 16.96 13.18 13.17
N GLY A 189 15.88 13.28 13.95
CA GLY A 189 14.91 14.38 13.89
C GLY A 189 13.99 14.30 12.67
N TYR A 190 13.77 13.09 12.16
CA TYR A 190 12.86 12.86 11.04
C TYR A 190 11.41 12.98 11.46
N ARG A 191 10.56 13.22 10.46
CA ARG A 191 9.12 12.98 10.58
C ARG A 191 8.91 11.58 11.17
N PRO A 192 7.91 11.35 12.04
CA PRO A 192 7.56 10.01 12.50
C PRO A 192 6.87 9.20 11.39
N ILE A 193 7.62 8.86 10.33
CA ILE A 193 7.18 7.98 9.24
C ILE A 193 6.87 6.60 9.85
N PRO A 194 5.65 6.06 9.69
CA PRO A 194 5.26 4.77 10.24
C PRO A 194 6.22 3.64 9.88
N ILE A 195 6.58 2.81 10.87
CA ILE A 195 7.20 1.51 10.62
C ILE A 195 6.10 0.46 10.54
N SER A 196 6.04 -0.29 9.44
CA SER A 196 4.99 -1.26 9.16
C SER A 196 5.49 -2.70 9.10
N TYR A 197 4.58 -3.64 9.32
CA TYR A 197 4.82 -5.06 9.02
C TYR A 197 3.64 -5.59 8.21
N THR A 198 3.92 -6.39 7.18
CA THR A 198 2.91 -7.01 6.32
C THR A 198 2.82 -8.50 6.64
N ALA A 199 1.65 -8.97 7.07
CA ALA A 199 1.39 -10.37 7.37
C ALA A 199 0.72 -11.09 6.19
N GLY A 200 1.02 -12.37 6.02
CA GLY A 200 0.28 -13.23 5.09
C GLY A 200 -1.09 -13.63 5.62
N ASP A 201 -1.97 -14.10 4.74
CA ASP A 201 -3.34 -14.52 5.08
C ASP A 201 -3.41 -15.92 5.71
N PHE A 202 -2.55 -16.18 6.69
CA PHE A 202 -2.58 -17.42 7.45
C PHE A 202 -3.55 -17.25 8.61
N GLU A 203 -4.81 -17.68 8.42
CA GLU A 203 -5.91 -17.51 9.40
C GLU A 203 -5.50 -17.83 10.84
N GLN A 204 -4.72 -18.90 11.04
CA GLN A 204 -4.21 -19.32 12.35
C GLN A 204 -3.32 -18.26 13.02
N TYR A 205 -2.49 -17.56 12.26
CA TYR A 205 -1.45 -16.68 12.79
C TYR A 205 -1.74 -15.20 12.58
N ARG A 206 -2.60 -14.80 11.62
CA ARG A 206 -2.78 -13.39 11.24
C ARG A 206 -3.15 -12.49 12.41
N LEU A 207 -4.07 -12.92 13.28
CA LEU A 207 -4.49 -12.14 14.44
C LEU A 207 -3.43 -12.19 15.56
N LEU A 208 -2.78 -13.33 15.76
CA LEU A 208 -1.74 -13.49 16.78
C LEU A 208 -0.51 -12.62 16.44
N THR A 209 -0.12 -12.60 15.17
CA THR A 209 0.92 -11.71 14.64
C THR A 209 0.54 -10.24 14.84
N ALA A 210 -0.69 -9.85 14.49
CA ALA A 210 -1.18 -8.50 14.70
C ALA A 210 -1.11 -8.11 16.19
N GLN A 211 -1.63 -8.96 17.08
CA GLN A 211 -1.61 -8.72 18.52
C GLN A 211 -0.18 -8.61 19.05
N TYR A 212 0.70 -9.54 18.71
CA TYR A 212 2.07 -9.54 19.23
C TYR A 212 2.88 -8.32 18.78
N LEU A 213 2.81 -7.97 17.48
CA LEU A 213 3.58 -6.86 16.91
C LEU A 213 3.05 -5.48 17.32
N THR A 214 1.87 -5.41 17.94
CA THR A 214 1.26 -4.15 18.38
C THR A 214 1.06 -4.04 19.90
N CYS A 215 1.14 -5.14 20.65
CA CYS A 215 1.06 -5.13 22.11
C CYS A 215 2.34 -4.57 22.78
N GLY A 216 2.25 -4.22 24.07
CA GLY A 216 3.38 -3.71 24.85
C GLY A 216 3.77 -2.25 24.54
N PRO A 217 5.00 -1.82 24.85
CA PRO A 217 5.42 -0.44 24.67
C PRO A 217 5.37 0.01 23.21
N ALA A 218 4.77 1.18 22.96
CA ALA A 218 4.57 1.75 21.64
C ALA A 218 5.87 1.91 20.86
N GLU A 219 7.00 2.09 21.54
CA GLU A 219 8.34 2.20 20.96
C GLU A 219 8.74 0.94 20.19
N SER A 220 8.30 -0.24 20.66
CA SER A 220 8.60 -1.55 20.06
C SER A 220 7.47 -2.12 19.21
N SER A 221 6.32 -1.45 19.19
CA SER A 221 5.17 -1.81 18.35
C SER A 221 5.32 -1.22 16.95
N VAL A 222 4.81 -1.94 15.95
CA VAL A 222 4.65 -1.39 14.59
C VAL A 222 3.56 -0.32 14.58
N ASP A 223 3.76 0.70 13.75
CA ASP A 223 2.88 1.87 13.62
C ASP A 223 1.75 1.64 12.60
N LEU A 224 1.92 0.67 11.70
CA LEU A 224 0.96 0.29 10.65
C LEU A 224 1.02 -1.22 10.44
N TYR A 225 -0.14 -1.90 10.45
CA TYR A 225 -0.22 -3.34 10.23
C TYR A 225 -0.82 -3.64 8.85
N GLY A 226 -0.04 -4.28 8.00
CA GLY A 226 -0.46 -4.77 6.69
C GLY A 226 -0.94 -6.21 6.76
N VAL A 227 -1.96 -6.55 5.98
CA VAL A 227 -2.37 -7.94 5.75
C VAL A 227 -2.53 -8.17 4.25
N ASN A 228 -1.93 -9.23 3.73
CA ASN A 228 -2.15 -9.67 2.36
C ASN A 228 -3.46 -10.45 2.30
N ILE A 229 -4.36 -10.11 1.39
CA ILE A 229 -5.70 -10.68 1.26
C ILE A 229 -5.91 -11.13 -0.19
N PHE A 230 -5.84 -12.44 -0.41
CA PHE A 230 -6.08 -13.05 -1.73
C PHE A 230 -7.27 -14.01 -1.71
N ASN A 231 -7.54 -14.64 -0.57
CA ASN A 231 -8.51 -15.72 -0.43
C ASN A 231 -9.78 -15.32 0.35
N ASN A 232 -9.88 -14.07 0.83
CA ASN A 232 -10.99 -13.59 1.67
C ASN A 232 -11.92 -12.59 0.97
N CYS A 233 -12.30 -12.89 -0.26
CA CYS A 233 -12.98 -11.93 -1.15
C CYS A 233 -14.50 -12.07 -1.19
N SER A 234 -15.05 -13.09 -0.54
CA SER A 234 -16.50 -13.18 -0.37
C SER A 234 -16.95 -12.35 0.83
N ASP A 235 -18.17 -11.84 0.79
CA ASP A 235 -18.76 -11.03 1.86
C ASP A 235 -18.62 -11.69 3.23
N ILE A 236 -18.88 -13.00 3.34
CA ILE A 236 -18.75 -13.78 4.58
C ILE A 236 -17.31 -13.76 5.12
N LYS A 237 -16.30 -13.88 4.24
CA LYS A 237 -14.90 -13.91 4.65
C LYS A 237 -14.40 -12.50 5.01
N LEU A 238 -14.83 -11.48 4.26
CA LEU A 238 -14.57 -10.08 4.59
C LEU A 238 -15.19 -9.71 5.94
N ASP A 239 -16.41 -10.14 6.22
CA ASP A 239 -17.10 -9.92 7.50
C ASP A 239 -16.37 -10.57 8.67
N ARG A 240 -15.86 -11.79 8.46
CA ARG A 240 -15.04 -12.48 9.45
C ARG A 240 -13.76 -11.69 9.74
N LEU A 241 -13.06 -11.24 8.70
CA LEU A 241 -11.84 -10.43 8.83
C LEU A 241 -12.13 -9.11 9.58
N ARG A 242 -13.22 -8.44 9.24
CA ARG A 242 -13.71 -7.25 9.94
C ARG A 242 -13.94 -7.53 11.42
N SER A 243 -14.59 -8.66 11.75
CA SER A 243 -14.83 -9.05 13.14
C SER A 243 -13.52 -9.26 13.92
N GLU A 244 -12.54 -9.93 13.31
CA GLU A 244 -11.23 -10.21 13.94
C GLU A 244 -10.45 -8.92 14.26
N PHE A 245 -10.48 -7.94 13.36
CA PHE A 245 -9.76 -6.67 13.54
C PHE A 245 -10.58 -5.57 14.22
N SER A 246 -11.84 -5.83 14.58
CA SER A 246 -12.77 -4.82 15.13
C SER A 246 -12.27 -4.08 16.38
N ASN A 247 -11.45 -4.76 17.20
CA ASN A 247 -10.84 -4.22 18.43
C ASN A 247 -9.34 -3.94 18.30
N HIS A 248 -8.79 -4.02 17.08
CA HIS A 248 -7.39 -3.73 16.85
C HIS A 248 -7.12 -2.23 17.00
N HIS A 249 -5.93 -1.87 17.51
CA HIS A 249 -5.64 -0.51 17.97
C HIS A 249 -4.58 0.22 17.13
N THR A 250 -4.00 -0.47 16.16
CA THR A 250 -3.06 0.07 15.17
C THR A 250 -3.81 0.16 13.84
N PRO A 251 -3.50 1.13 12.96
CA PRO A 251 -4.10 1.17 11.63
C PRO A 251 -3.82 -0.14 10.88
N VAL A 252 -4.87 -0.73 10.30
CA VAL A 252 -4.77 -1.95 9.48
C VAL A 252 -5.02 -1.58 8.02
N VAL A 253 -4.17 -2.06 7.12
CA VAL A 253 -4.33 -1.89 5.67
C VAL A 253 -4.25 -3.25 4.99
N PHE A 254 -4.98 -3.43 3.88
CA PHE A 254 -4.70 -4.58 3.03
C PHE A 254 -3.44 -4.25 2.24
N ALA A 255 -2.32 -4.84 2.66
CA ALA A 255 -1.03 -4.56 2.07
C ALA A 255 -0.98 -5.03 0.62
N GLU A 256 -1.65 -6.13 0.33
CA GLU A 256 -1.94 -6.66 -0.99
C GLU A 256 -3.39 -7.13 -1.00
N ASP A 257 -4.12 -6.78 -2.03
CA ASP A 257 -5.46 -7.28 -2.33
C ASP A 257 -5.50 -7.78 -3.77
N GLY A 258 -5.86 -9.05 -3.94
CA GLY A 258 -5.72 -9.77 -5.20
C GLY A 258 -6.78 -10.86 -5.36
N CYS A 259 -8.03 -10.51 -5.08
CA CYS A 259 -9.15 -11.39 -5.28
C CYS A 259 -9.23 -11.91 -6.72
N PHE A 260 -9.21 -13.24 -6.90
CA PHE A 260 -9.15 -13.86 -8.22
C PHE A 260 -10.44 -14.59 -8.60
N PRO A 261 -11.31 -13.95 -9.40
CA PRO A 261 -12.18 -14.63 -10.37
C PRO A 261 -11.71 -14.36 -11.81
N ASP A 262 -12.28 -15.10 -12.78
CA ASP A 262 -11.98 -14.98 -14.21
C ASP A 262 -12.12 -13.55 -14.78
N SER A 263 -12.82 -12.64 -14.06
CA SER A 263 -12.79 -11.19 -14.25
C SER A 263 -12.73 -10.47 -12.88
N ARG A 264 -11.76 -9.57 -12.69
CA ARG A 264 -11.61 -8.79 -11.45
C ARG A 264 -12.52 -7.56 -11.48
N GLU A 265 -13.67 -7.68 -10.82
CA GLU A 265 -14.66 -6.59 -10.70
C GLU A 265 -14.49 -5.75 -9.44
N PHE A 266 -13.57 -6.10 -8.54
CA PHE A 266 -13.23 -5.33 -7.34
C PHE A 266 -14.39 -5.09 -6.37
N SER A 267 -15.26 -6.10 -6.17
CA SER A 267 -16.37 -6.02 -5.21
C SER A 267 -15.88 -5.81 -3.77
N GLU A 268 -14.73 -6.36 -3.41
CA GLU A 268 -14.07 -6.15 -2.12
C GLU A 268 -13.65 -4.68 -1.91
N VAL A 269 -13.23 -3.99 -2.96
CA VAL A 269 -12.96 -2.55 -2.94
C VAL A 269 -14.27 -1.79 -2.69
N GLN A 270 -15.36 -2.23 -3.33
CA GLN A 270 -16.69 -1.66 -3.10
C GLN A 270 -17.14 -1.83 -1.65
N THR A 271 -17.02 -3.03 -1.09
CA THR A 271 -17.35 -3.32 0.31
C THR A 271 -16.50 -2.47 1.25
N PHE A 272 -15.19 -2.44 1.05
CA PHE A 272 -14.27 -1.71 1.91
C PHE A 272 -14.55 -0.20 1.98
N PHE A 273 -14.63 0.44 0.81
CA PHE A 273 -14.75 1.89 0.71
C PHE A 273 -16.21 2.36 0.73
N GLY A 274 -17.17 1.48 0.46
CA GLY A 274 -18.60 1.78 0.48
C GLY A 274 -19.24 1.57 1.86
N GLU A 275 -18.74 0.62 2.66
CA GLU A 275 -19.34 0.30 3.96
C GLU A 275 -18.67 1.05 5.12
N PRO A 276 -19.46 1.75 5.95
CA PRO A 276 -18.94 2.46 7.13
C PRO A 276 -18.15 1.58 8.10
N GLU A 277 -18.57 0.33 8.32
CA GLU A 277 -17.94 -0.54 9.30
C GLU A 277 -16.55 -1.03 8.86
N PHE A 278 -16.33 -1.21 7.56
CA PHE A 278 -15.00 -1.53 7.02
C PHE A 278 -14.06 -0.33 7.09
N SER A 279 -14.48 0.82 6.56
CA SER A 279 -13.71 2.07 6.60
C SER A 279 -13.50 2.64 8.02
N ARG A 280 -14.27 2.16 9.01
CA ARG A 280 -14.02 2.42 10.44
C ARG A 280 -12.78 1.68 10.95
N ILE A 281 -12.61 0.41 10.55
CA ILE A 281 -11.59 -0.52 11.06
C ILE A 281 -10.29 -0.42 10.26
N PHE A 282 -10.41 -0.41 8.93
CA PHE A 282 -9.28 -0.47 8.01
C PHE A 282 -8.99 0.90 7.38
N SER A 283 -7.73 1.14 7.04
CA SER A 283 -7.20 2.43 6.55
C SER A 283 -6.86 2.45 5.05
N GLY A 284 -7.14 1.38 4.32
CA GLY A 284 -7.06 1.30 2.87
C GLY A 284 -6.51 -0.04 2.38
N MET A 285 -6.17 -0.09 1.10
CA MET A 285 -5.65 -1.30 0.43
C MET A 285 -4.74 -0.98 -0.75
N ASN A 286 -3.77 -1.86 -1.05
CA ASN A 286 -3.10 -1.88 -2.35
C ASN A 286 -3.62 -3.01 -3.22
N ILE A 287 -3.94 -2.73 -4.47
CA ILE A 287 -4.28 -3.74 -5.46
C ILE A 287 -3.00 -4.40 -6.01
N TYR A 288 -2.95 -5.73 -5.99
CA TYR A 288 -1.92 -6.53 -6.64
C TYR A 288 -2.33 -6.81 -8.10
N GLN A 289 -1.64 -6.35 -9.14
CA GLN A 289 -0.49 -5.44 -9.16
C GLN A 289 -0.49 -4.59 -10.45
N TRP A 290 0.42 -3.60 -10.55
CA TRP A 290 0.44 -2.65 -11.68
C TRP A 290 0.75 -3.30 -13.03
N GLY A 291 2.01 -3.68 -13.29
CA GLY A 291 2.50 -3.94 -14.64
C GLY A 291 3.07 -5.33 -14.94
N ARG A 292 3.16 -6.22 -13.94
CA ARG A 292 3.66 -7.59 -14.09
C ARG A 292 2.50 -8.58 -14.20
N ASN A 293 2.46 -9.35 -15.29
CA ASN A 293 1.32 -10.20 -15.63
C ASN A 293 1.58 -11.71 -15.58
N GLU A 294 2.68 -12.15 -14.95
CA GLU A 294 3.03 -13.57 -14.80
C GLU A 294 1.88 -14.42 -14.22
N PHE A 295 1.03 -13.83 -13.39
CA PHE A 295 -0.08 -14.50 -12.69
C PHE A 295 -1.47 -13.89 -12.99
N GLY A 296 -1.61 -13.08 -14.05
CA GLY A 296 -2.90 -12.49 -14.45
C GLY A 296 -3.38 -11.32 -13.58
N PHE A 297 -2.53 -10.79 -12.70
CA PHE A 297 -2.87 -9.71 -11.77
C PHE A 297 -2.58 -8.30 -12.28
N ALA A 298 -2.00 -8.14 -13.46
CA ALA A 298 -1.64 -6.82 -13.95
C ALA A 298 -2.88 -5.93 -14.18
N LEU A 299 -2.70 -4.63 -14.01
CA LEU A 299 -3.63 -3.60 -14.46
C LEU A 299 -3.24 -3.08 -15.84
N VAL A 300 -1.94 -3.05 -16.13
CA VAL A 300 -1.39 -2.59 -17.41
C VAL A 300 -0.41 -3.62 -17.98
N VAL A 301 -0.27 -3.62 -19.30
CA VAL A 301 0.73 -4.43 -20.01
C VAL A 301 1.56 -3.50 -20.90
N TYR A 302 2.88 -3.63 -20.82
CA TYR A 302 3.79 -2.94 -21.71
C TYR A 302 3.91 -3.73 -23.02
N GLY A 303 4.42 -3.10 -24.10
CA GLY A 303 4.35 -3.68 -25.46
C GLY A 303 4.98 -5.07 -25.65
N ASP A 304 4.82 -5.64 -26.86
CA ASP A 304 5.06 -7.06 -27.20
C ASP A 304 6.55 -7.50 -27.26
N GLU A 305 7.33 -7.31 -26.19
CA GLU A 305 8.55 -8.09 -25.91
C GLU A 305 8.81 -8.10 -24.39
N ALA A 306 8.33 -9.13 -23.68
CA ALA A 306 8.74 -9.50 -22.32
C ALA A 306 8.99 -8.30 -21.36
N ASP A 307 8.11 -7.28 -21.39
CA ASP A 307 8.18 -6.05 -20.60
C ASP A 307 9.51 -5.26 -20.65
N GLN A 308 10.38 -5.51 -21.63
CA GLN A 308 11.70 -4.86 -21.69
C GLN A 308 11.64 -3.42 -22.21
N ASN A 309 10.61 -3.07 -22.97
CA ASN A 309 10.41 -1.75 -23.55
C ASN A 309 9.44 -0.93 -22.70
N LEU A 310 9.92 -0.47 -21.54
CA LEU A 310 9.20 0.47 -20.70
C LEU A 310 8.87 1.77 -21.47
N GLY A 311 7.70 2.32 -21.18
CA GLY A 311 7.16 3.53 -21.80
C GLY A 311 5.68 3.65 -21.47
N GLN A 312 4.90 4.20 -22.40
CA GLN A 312 3.44 4.17 -22.29
C GLN A 312 2.95 2.71 -22.28
N PRO A 313 2.04 2.33 -21.37
CA PRO A 313 1.37 1.04 -21.45
C PRO A 313 0.80 0.77 -22.84
N GLY A 314 1.06 -0.41 -23.39
CA GLY A 314 0.53 -0.84 -24.68
C GLY A 314 -0.96 -1.19 -24.58
N ALA A 315 -1.38 -1.69 -23.42
CA ALA A 315 -2.78 -1.96 -23.10
C ALA A 315 -3.08 -1.71 -21.62
N PHE A 316 -4.30 -1.22 -21.36
CA PHE A 316 -4.94 -1.28 -20.04
C PHE A 316 -5.83 -2.51 -20.01
N LEU A 317 -5.64 -3.39 -19.03
CA LEU A 317 -6.43 -4.61 -18.88
C LEU A 317 -7.84 -4.26 -18.36
N PRO A 318 -8.85 -5.12 -18.55
CA PRO A 318 -10.21 -4.88 -18.07
C PRO A 318 -10.27 -4.48 -16.59
N ALA A 319 -9.43 -5.13 -15.77
CA ALA A 319 -9.28 -4.82 -14.35
C ALA A 319 -8.94 -3.35 -14.07
N TYR A 320 -8.12 -2.69 -14.90
CA TYR A 320 -7.86 -1.25 -14.73
C TYR A 320 -9.14 -0.42 -14.84
N THR A 321 -10.01 -0.75 -15.79
CA THR A 321 -11.27 -0.03 -16.01
C THR A 321 -12.26 -0.32 -14.88
N SER A 322 -12.40 -1.57 -14.45
CA SER A 322 -13.26 -1.94 -13.32
C SER A 322 -12.79 -1.25 -12.03
N LEU A 323 -11.48 -1.25 -11.75
CA LEU A 323 -10.92 -0.56 -10.58
C LEU A 323 -11.18 0.95 -10.62
N GLN A 324 -10.96 1.58 -11.78
CA GLN A 324 -11.26 3.00 -11.98
C GLN A 324 -12.72 3.31 -11.68
N GLN A 325 -13.63 2.48 -12.17
CA GLN A 325 -15.06 2.63 -11.92
C GLN A 325 -15.36 2.53 -10.42
N VAL A 326 -14.94 1.45 -9.75
CA VAL A 326 -15.23 1.22 -8.33
C VAL A 326 -14.65 2.33 -7.45
N TRP A 327 -13.42 2.78 -7.69
CA TRP A 327 -12.84 3.88 -6.91
C TRP A 327 -13.50 5.24 -7.16
N SER A 328 -14.11 5.45 -8.32
CA SER A 328 -14.87 6.66 -8.63
C SER A 328 -16.27 6.68 -7.97
N GLU A 329 -16.85 5.51 -7.74
CA GLU A 329 -18.18 5.33 -7.15
C GLU A 329 -18.14 5.20 -5.62
N THR A 330 -16.98 4.85 -5.05
CA THR A 330 -16.81 4.62 -3.61
C THR A 330 -16.20 5.80 -2.88
N ILE A 331 -16.91 6.29 -1.87
CA ILE A 331 -16.48 7.39 -1.00
C ILE A 331 -16.50 6.90 0.45
N PRO A 332 -15.34 6.61 1.06
CA PRO A 332 -15.28 6.12 2.43
C PRO A 332 -15.76 7.19 3.41
N GLN A 333 -16.42 6.75 4.48
CA GLN A 333 -16.81 7.64 5.56
C GLN A 333 -15.57 8.12 6.31
N SER A 334 -15.26 9.41 6.18
CA SER A 334 -14.13 10.03 6.84
C SER A 334 -14.53 10.66 8.17
N THR A 335 -13.61 10.64 9.13
CA THR A 335 -13.71 11.40 10.38
C THR A 335 -12.50 12.31 10.45
N SER A 336 -12.70 13.63 10.55
CA SER A 336 -11.59 14.58 10.66
C SER A 336 -10.72 14.28 11.89
N ARG A 337 -9.44 14.67 11.82
CA ARG A 337 -8.48 14.41 12.89
C ARG A 337 -8.96 14.94 14.22
N ASP A 338 -9.55 16.15 14.26
CA ASP A 338 -10.00 16.78 15.50
C ASP A 338 -11.26 16.12 16.09
N ALA A 339 -12.16 15.65 15.23
CA ALA A 339 -13.35 14.92 15.65
C ALA A 339 -13.06 13.48 16.09
N TYR A 340 -11.94 12.91 15.65
CA TYR A 340 -11.58 11.53 15.98
C TYR A 340 -11.09 11.39 17.41
N THR A 341 -11.91 10.72 18.22
CA THR A 341 -11.56 10.24 19.57
C THR A 341 -11.23 8.77 19.52
N PHE A 342 -10.07 8.40 20.08
CA PHE A 342 -9.63 7.02 20.18
C PHE A 342 -9.41 6.67 21.65
N SER A 343 -10.10 5.62 22.10
CA SER A 343 -9.89 5.00 23.40
C SER A 343 -9.68 3.52 23.14
N SER A 344 -8.44 3.06 23.27
CA SER A 344 -8.12 1.64 23.17
C SER A 344 -7.65 1.11 24.52
N THR A 345 -8.23 -0.01 24.92
CA THR A 345 -7.56 -0.96 25.78
C THR A 345 -6.64 -1.79 24.90
N GLN A 346 -5.33 -1.57 25.00
CA GLN A 346 -4.34 -2.38 24.30
C GLN A 346 -4.63 -3.86 24.55
N LEU A 347 -4.72 -4.65 23.48
CA LEU A 347 -4.95 -6.08 23.61
C LEU A 347 -3.75 -6.72 24.31
N PRO A 348 -3.98 -7.70 25.20
CA PRO A 348 -2.88 -8.40 25.85
C PRO A 348 -1.99 -9.06 24.79
N CYS A 349 -0.69 -9.06 25.01
CA CYS A 349 0.22 -9.82 24.16
C CYS A 349 -0.14 -11.31 24.22
N PRO A 350 -0.07 -12.05 23.09
CA PRO A 350 -0.35 -13.47 23.10
C PRO A 350 0.70 -14.23 23.94
N THR A 351 0.26 -15.25 24.66
CA THR A 351 1.10 -16.18 25.40
C THR A 351 1.51 -17.34 24.50
N ALA A 352 2.72 -17.87 24.69
CA ALA A 352 3.16 -19.07 23.96
C ALA A 352 2.18 -20.23 24.19
N ASN A 353 1.68 -20.82 23.10
CA ASN A 353 0.77 -21.95 23.12
C ASN A 353 1.07 -22.87 21.93
N SER A 354 1.67 -24.02 22.24
CA SER A 354 2.07 -25.02 21.24
C SER A 354 0.89 -25.67 20.51
N GLN A 355 -0.31 -25.68 21.10
CA GLN A 355 -1.50 -26.26 20.48
C GLN A 355 -2.02 -25.40 19.31
N VAL A 356 -1.86 -24.08 19.41
CA VAL A 356 -2.23 -23.13 18.35
C VAL A 356 -1.03 -22.73 17.48
N GLY A 357 0.13 -23.35 17.69
CA GLY A 357 1.34 -23.08 16.90
C GLY A 357 2.06 -21.76 17.21
N TRP A 358 1.65 -21.03 18.24
CA TRP A 358 2.31 -19.78 18.64
C TRP A 358 3.41 -20.05 19.66
N LEU A 359 4.67 -19.83 19.28
CA LEU A 359 5.81 -20.30 20.06
C LEU A 359 6.49 -19.23 20.93
N VAL A 360 5.97 -18.01 20.92
CA VAL A 360 6.62 -16.85 21.55
C VAL A 360 5.73 -16.26 22.65
N ASP A 361 6.33 -15.95 23.80
CA ASP A 361 5.60 -15.26 24.86
C ASP A 361 5.64 -13.74 24.67
N GLY A 362 4.52 -13.08 24.94
CA GLY A 362 4.38 -11.63 24.87
C GLY A 362 5.39 -10.83 25.70
N ALA A 363 5.87 -11.37 26.82
CA ALA A 363 6.82 -10.72 27.72
C ALA A 363 8.29 -11.11 27.43
N VAL A 364 8.57 -11.82 26.34
CA VAL A 364 9.93 -12.21 25.98
C VAL A 364 10.83 -10.98 25.80
N ALA A 365 12.05 -11.05 26.31
CA ALA A 365 13.03 -9.99 26.11
C ALA A 365 13.34 -9.85 24.62
N LEU A 366 13.15 -8.65 24.08
CA LEU A 366 13.49 -8.35 22.69
C LEU A 366 15.01 -8.37 22.50
N PRO A 367 15.53 -8.90 21.37
CA PRO A 367 16.95 -8.90 21.10
C PRO A 367 17.52 -7.48 21.06
N VAL A 368 18.80 -7.38 21.40
CA VAL A 368 19.60 -6.15 21.33
C VAL A 368 20.79 -6.40 20.40
N ILE A 369 21.13 -5.39 19.61
CA ILE A 369 22.30 -5.46 18.72
C ILE A 369 23.56 -5.19 19.56
N SER A 370 24.43 -6.19 19.66
CA SER A 370 25.73 -6.02 20.32
C SER A 370 26.56 -4.95 19.60
N GLY A 371 27.08 -3.97 20.35
CA GLY A 371 27.90 -2.89 19.81
C GLY A 371 27.12 -1.73 19.16
N LEU A 372 25.78 -1.81 19.10
CA LEU A 372 24.97 -0.66 18.68
C LEU A 372 24.94 0.39 19.80
N ASP A 373 25.60 1.52 19.59
CA ASP A 373 25.44 2.70 20.45
C ASP A 373 24.59 3.75 19.75
N ILE A 374 23.31 3.79 20.10
CA ILE A 374 22.35 4.72 19.53
C ILE A 374 22.66 6.19 19.84
N ASN A 375 23.48 6.47 20.86
CA ASN A 375 23.85 7.84 21.19
C ASN A 375 24.83 8.45 20.17
N THR A 376 25.43 7.61 19.33
CA THR A 376 26.25 8.06 18.19
C THR A 376 25.42 8.61 17.03
N VAL A 377 24.11 8.34 17.01
CA VAL A 377 23.21 8.88 15.98
C VAL A 377 23.01 10.37 16.21
N THR A 378 23.45 11.18 15.26
CA THR A 378 23.32 12.63 15.28
C THR A 378 22.13 13.10 14.46
N ALA A 379 21.46 14.16 14.93
CA ALA A 379 20.38 14.80 14.19
C ALA A 379 20.86 15.21 12.78
N ARG A 380 20.04 14.98 11.74
CA ARG A 380 20.36 15.45 10.40
C ARG A 380 20.21 16.97 10.36
N THR A 381 21.27 17.68 10.00
CA THR A 381 21.19 19.10 9.68
C THR A 381 20.28 19.28 8.46
N ARG A 382 19.08 19.82 8.67
CA ARG A 382 18.13 20.13 7.58
C ARG A 382 18.81 21.07 6.58
N ARG A 383 18.95 20.63 5.33
CA ARG A 383 19.26 21.54 4.22
C ARG A 383 17.98 22.33 3.91
N PRO A 384 18.03 23.67 3.78
CA PRO A 384 16.85 24.44 3.39
C PRO A 384 16.29 23.89 2.07
N ARG A 385 14.98 23.61 2.03
CA ARG A 385 14.26 23.25 0.81
C ARG A 385 14.50 24.36 -0.21
N SER A 386 15.01 24.02 -1.38
CA SER A 386 15.03 24.95 -2.51
C SER A 386 13.58 25.15 -2.93
N THR A 387 12.91 26.15 -2.37
CA THR A 387 11.68 26.68 -2.95
C THR A 387 12.04 27.15 -4.35
N SER A 388 11.57 26.44 -5.38
CA SER A 388 11.47 26.95 -6.74
C SER A 388 10.42 28.06 -6.75
N SER A 389 10.70 29.17 -6.07
CA SER A 389 10.00 30.42 -6.34
C SER A 389 10.45 30.86 -7.71
N THR A 390 9.56 30.77 -8.69
CA THR A 390 9.66 31.48 -9.97
C THR A 390 9.72 32.96 -9.64
N SER A 391 10.92 33.48 -9.38
CA SER A 391 11.15 34.91 -9.22
C SER A 391 11.05 35.52 -10.60
N VAL A 392 9.91 36.13 -10.87
CA VAL A 392 9.78 37.10 -11.95
C VAL A 392 10.76 38.21 -11.63
N THR A 393 11.89 38.24 -12.33
CA THR A 393 12.87 39.33 -12.23
C THR A 393 12.18 40.61 -12.69
N ALA A 394 11.71 41.42 -11.73
CA ALA A 394 11.34 42.79 -11.98
C ALA A 394 12.62 43.57 -12.35
N VAL A 395 12.67 44.06 -13.58
CA VAL A 395 13.74 44.93 -14.07
C VAL A 395 13.67 46.27 -13.31
N PRO A 396 14.72 46.72 -12.61
CA PRO A 396 14.73 48.06 -12.04
C PRO A 396 14.93 49.09 -13.15
N THR A 397 14.09 50.13 -13.12
CA THR A 397 14.25 51.33 -13.95
C THR A 397 15.20 52.28 -13.23
N GLU A 398 16.34 52.59 -13.82
CA GLU A 398 17.14 53.75 -13.40
C GLU A 398 17.48 54.65 -14.59
N SER A 399 17.38 55.95 -14.30
CA SER A 399 17.44 57.09 -15.19
C SER A 399 18.79 57.79 -15.06
N GLY A 400 19.39 58.24 -16.17
CA GLY A 400 20.17 59.49 -16.17
C GLY A 400 21.67 59.46 -16.52
N ASN A 401 21.95 59.74 -17.79
CA ASN A 401 22.91 60.72 -18.35
C ASN A 401 24.44 60.49 -18.52
N ASN A 402 24.80 60.45 -19.82
CA ASN A 402 25.80 61.24 -20.59
C ASN A 402 27.32 61.01 -20.43
N ALA A 403 27.98 60.52 -21.49
CA ALA A 403 28.64 61.30 -22.56
C ALA A 403 29.79 60.52 -23.26
N GLY A 404 29.92 60.62 -24.59
CA GLY A 404 31.21 60.40 -25.29
C GLY A 404 31.23 59.58 -26.59
N ASP A 405 31.00 60.25 -27.73
CA ASP A 405 31.61 60.14 -29.08
C ASP A 405 31.58 58.88 -30.00
N ARG A 406 30.95 59.09 -31.19
CA ARG A 406 31.34 58.82 -32.62
C ARG A 406 31.91 57.43 -33.03
N GLU A 407 31.58 56.77 -34.17
CA GLU A 407 30.69 56.89 -35.34
C GLU A 407 30.65 55.49 -36.07
N PRO A 408 30.04 55.26 -37.27
CA PRO A 408 28.97 54.28 -37.47
C PRO A 408 29.36 52.97 -38.20
N VAL A 409 28.59 51.89 -38.02
CA VAL A 409 28.49 50.77 -38.99
C VAL A 409 27.06 50.21 -39.08
N VAL A 410 26.49 50.39 -40.28
CA VAL A 410 25.49 49.61 -41.05
C VAL A 410 24.52 48.67 -40.31
N ALA A 411 23.23 48.92 -40.59
CA ALA A 411 22.06 48.17 -40.18
C ALA A 411 22.01 46.71 -40.69
N ASN A 412 21.48 45.81 -39.84
CA ASN A 412 20.73 44.65 -40.31
C ASN A 412 19.58 44.35 -39.34
N SER A 413 18.36 44.46 -39.85
CA SER A 413 17.09 44.22 -39.16
C SER A 413 16.80 42.73 -39.07
N GLY A 414 16.77 42.18 -37.84
CA GLY A 414 16.26 40.85 -37.52
C GLY A 414 15.19 40.94 -36.45
N MET A 415 13.95 40.56 -36.76
CA MET A 415 12.86 40.44 -35.80
C MET A 415 13.04 39.17 -34.94
N PRO A 416 12.75 39.21 -33.62
CA PRO A 416 12.81 38.04 -32.76
C PRO A 416 11.62 37.10 -32.96
N ALA A 417 11.92 35.80 -32.99
CA ALA A 417 11.03 34.68 -33.26
C ALA A 417 10.04 34.41 -32.11
N GLY A 418 8.87 35.07 -32.18
CA GLY A 418 7.79 34.89 -31.21
C GLY A 418 6.42 35.19 -31.81
N ALA A 419 6.07 34.60 -32.96
CA ALA A 419 4.74 34.76 -33.56
C ALA A 419 4.36 33.70 -34.62
N ILE A 420 4.94 32.49 -34.62
CA ILE A 420 4.67 31.46 -35.66
C ILE A 420 4.17 30.10 -35.09
N ALA A 421 3.88 30.00 -33.79
CA ALA A 421 3.43 28.74 -33.17
C ALA A 421 1.90 28.58 -32.98
N GLY A 422 1.08 29.45 -33.60
CA GLY A 422 -0.39 29.47 -33.39
C GLY A 422 -1.25 28.94 -34.54
N MET A 423 -0.68 28.64 -35.72
CA MET A 423 -1.46 28.32 -36.93
C MET A 423 -1.13 26.96 -37.56
N ALA A 424 -0.29 26.13 -36.92
CA ALA A 424 0.07 24.80 -37.42
C ALA A 424 -0.69 23.62 -36.77
N ILE A 425 -1.33 23.85 -35.61
CA ILE A 425 -1.99 22.77 -34.84
C ILE A 425 -3.41 22.46 -35.36
N GLY A 426 -4.09 23.42 -35.98
CA GLY A 426 -5.46 23.24 -36.48
C GLY A 426 -5.59 22.36 -37.73
N VAL A 427 -4.55 22.28 -38.57
CA VAL A 427 -4.62 21.56 -39.86
C VAL A 427 -4.30 20.06 -39.69
N VAL A 428 -3.51 19.67 -38.68
CA VAL A 428 -3.16 18.26 -38.43
C VAL A 428 -4.32 17.49 -37.82
N ILE A 429 -5.12 18.12 -36.95
CA ILE A 429 -6.27 17.46 -36.28
C ILE A 429 -7.40 17.14 -37.29
N ALA A 430 -7.63 18.00 -38.28
CA ALA A 430 -8.63 17.75 -39.32
C ALA A 430 -8.22 16.67 -40.33
N ALA A 431 -6.92 16.56 -40.63
CA ALA A 431 -6.40 15.55 -41.57
C ALA A 431 -6.37 14.14 -40.94
N VAL A 432 -6.04 14.02 -39.65
CA VAL A 432 -6.01 12.74 -38.93
C VAL A 432 -7.43 12.21 -38.66
N GLY A 433 -8.39 13.10 -38.35
CA GLY A 433 -9.79 12.73 -38.17
C GLY A 433 -10.47 12.21 -39.45
N GLY A 434 -10.11 12.76 -40.62
CA GLY A 434 -10.63 12.30 -41.92
C GLY A 434 -10.13 10.91 -42.33
N ALA A 435 -8.86 10.59 -42.04
CA ALA A 435 -8.27 9.29 -42.37
C ALA A 435 -8.81 8.15 -41.47
N GLY A 436 -9.05 8.43 -40.18
CA GLY A 436 -9.62 7.46 -39.23
C GLY A 436 -11.03 7.03 -39.59
N ALA A 437 -11.88 7.96 -40.04
CA ALA A 437 -13.25 7.67 -40.45
C ALA A 437 -13.30 6.80 -41.73
N ALA A 438 -12.39 7.04 -42.69
CA ALA A 438 -12.29 6.24 -43.92
C ALA A 438 -11.77 4.81 -43.63
N PHE A 439 -10.80 4.66 -42.74
CA PHE A 439 -10.28 3.35 -42.32
C PHE A 439 -11.33 2.52 -41.58
N TRP A 440 -12.12 3.16 -40.69
CA TRP A 440 -13.22 2.50 -39.98
C TRP A 440 -14.33 2.02 -40.94
N PHE A 441 -14.67 2.83 -41.96
CA PHE A 441 -15.67 2.45 -42.96
C PHE A 441 -15.22 1.30 -43.87
N LEU A 442 -13.93 1.23 -44.22
CA LEU A 442 -13.37 0.14 -45.02
C LEU A 442 -13.23 -1.16 -44.23
N ARG A 443 -12.90 -1.11 -42.93
CA ARG A 443 -12.83 -2.28 -42.05
C ARG A 443 -14.22 -2.89 -41.81
N ARG A 444 -15.26 -2.07 -41.69
CA ARG A 444 -16.65 -2.54 -41.53
C ARG A 444 -17.19 -3.27 -42.77
N ARG A 445 -16.64 -3.02 -43.95
CA ARG A 445 -17.01 -3.71 -45.19
C ARG A 445 -16.35 -5.10 -45.32
N LYS A 446 -15.20 -5.32 -44.68
CA LYS A 446 -14.45 -6.59 -44.73
C LYS A 446 -14.93 -7.62 -43.70
N SER A 447 -15.62 -7.20 -42.64
CA SER A 447 -16.19 -8.07 -41.60
C SER A 447 -17.48 -8.80 -42.00
N ARG A 448 -17.90 -8.73 -43.27
CA ARG A 448 -19.13 -9.40 -43.77
C ARG A 448 -18.86 -10.66 -44.60
N GLN A 449 -17.61 -11.12 -44.70
CA GLN A 449 -17.26 -12.36 -45.40
C GLN A 449 -16.17 -13.10 -44.62
N GLY A 450 -16.56 -14.15 -43.89
CA GLY A 450 -15.66 -15.10 -43.22
C GLY A 450 -16.47 -16.11 -42.41
N GLY A 451 -16.50 -17.36 -42.85
CA GLY A 451 -17.12 -18.51 -42.17
C GLY A 451 -16.22 -19.11 -41.08
N PRO A 452 -16.66 -20.19 -40.42
CA PRO A 452 -16.20 -20.58 -39.08
C PRO A 452 -14.97 -21.51 -39.13
N ASP A 453 -14.04 -21.35 -38.19
CA ASP A 453 -13.03 -22.35 -37.85
C ASP A 453 -12.69 -22.29 -36.34
N ASP A 454 -12.29 -23.47 -35.84
CA ASP A 454 -12.12 -23.99 -34.47
C ASP A 454 -11.73 -23.05 -33.32
N HIS A 455 -12.43 -23.24 -32.19
CA HIS A 455 -12.09 -22.69 -30.88
C HIS A 455 -11.60 -23.80 -29.96
N ASP A 456 -10.28 -23.92 -29.81
CA ASP A 456 -9.65 -24.37 -28.57
C ASP A 456 -8.79 -23.20 -28.05
N GLY A 457 -9.31 -22.50 -27.05
CA GLY A 457 -8.74 -21.26 -26.51
C GLY A 457 -7.94 -21.46 -25.21
N PRO A 458 -7.01 -20.55 -24.87
CA PRO A 458 -6.05 -20.69 -23.76
C PRO A 458 -6.66 -20.58 -22.35
N TYR A 459 -7.98 -20.49 -22.21
CA TYR A 459 -8.67 -20.34 -20.92
C TYR A 459 -8.75 -21.64 -20.11
N GLU A 460 -8.70 -22.81 -20.74
CA GLU A 460 -8.74 -24.10 -20.03
C GLU A 460 -7.45 -24.40 -19.24
N LYS A 461 -6.33 -23.76 -19.62
CA LYS A 461 -5.05 -23.95 -18.93
C LYS A 461 -4.96 -23.15 -17.62
N ALA A 462 -5.60 -21.97 -17.56
CA ALA A 462 -5.65 -21.13 -16.35
C ALA A 462 -6.52 -21.74 -15.24
N ALA A 463 -7.63 -22.40 -15.61
CA ALA A 463 -8.49 -23.10 -14.66
C ALA A 463 -7.78 -24.31 -14.01
N ALA A 464 -6.95 -25.02 -14.77
CA ALA A 464 -6.19 -26.17 -14.28
C ALA A 464 -5.03 -25.77 -13.33
N ASP A 465 -4.43 -24.58 -13.53
CA ASP A 465 -3.39 -24.05 -12.65
C ASP A 465 -3.97 -23.47 -11.35
N SER A 466 -5.23 -23.00 -11.35
CA SER A 466 -5.96 -22.54 -10.16
C SER A 466 -6.26 -23.66 -9.15
N GLU A 467 -6.64 -24.86 -9.61
CA GLU A 467 -6.80 -26.03 -8.72
C GLU A 467 -5.47 -26.42 -8.04
N ARG A 468 -4.33 -26.21 -8.70
CA ARG A 468 -3.00 -26.42 -8.11
C ARG A 468 -2.64 -25.36 -7.07
N LEU A 469 -3.00 -24.08 -7.29
CA LEU A 469 -2.76 -23.00 -6.32
C LEU A 469 -3.57 -23.16 -5.03
N SER A 470 -4.77 -23.78 -5.10
CA SER A 470 -5.64 -24.00 -3.94
C SER A 470 -5.08 -24.99 -2.89
N THR A 471 -4.02 -25.74 -3.24
CA THR A 471 -3.46 -26.82 -2.39
C THR A 471 -1.98 -26.66 -2.04
N ALA A 472 -1.30 -25.63 -2.53
CA ALA A 472 0.08 -25.34 -2.21
C ALA A 472 0.16 -24.20 -1.17
N LYS A 473 1.01 -24.35 -0.14
CA LYS A 473 1.51 -23.21 0.65
C LYS A 473 2.15 -22.24 -0.34
N THR A 474 1.50 -21.14 -0.62
CA THR A 474 1.87 -20.26 -1.74
C THR A 474 2.48 -18.97 -1.18
N GLU A 475 3.80 -18.89 -1.16
CA GLU A 475 4.52 -17.63 -1.30
C GLU A 475 4.54 -17.32 -2.81
N LEU A 476 4.14 -16.12 -3.23
CA LEU A 476 4.10 -15.76 -4.65
C LEU A 476 5.54 -15.51 -5.15
N PRO A 477 5.91 -15.93 -6.38
CA PRO A 477 7.29 -15.83 -6.88
C PRO A 477 7.92 -14.42 -6.88
N ASP A 478 7.09 -13.37 -6.89
CA ASP A 478 7.56 -11.97 -6.77
C ASP A 478 8.11 -11.67 -5.35
N GLN A 479 7.48 -12.23 -4.32
CA GLN A 479 7.92 -12.15 -2.93
C GLN A 479 9.19 -13.00 -2.73
N GLU A 480 9.22 -14.20 -3.31
CA GLU A 480 10.38 -15.10 -3.26
C GLU A 480 11.59 -14.51 -4.00
N ARG A 481 11.40 -13.89 -5.18
CA ARG A 481 12.48 -13.22 -5.92
C ARG A 481 13.02 -12.02 -5.14
N ALA A 482 12.15 -11.19 -4.56
CA ALA A 482 12.58 -10.07 -3.72
C ALA A 482 13.39 -10.54 -2.50
N ALA A 483 12.94 -11.62 -1.83
CA ALA A 483 13.64 -12.21 -0.69
C ALA A 483 15.01 -12.80 -1.09
N ASN A 484 15.07 -13.58 -2.17
CA ASN A 484 16.30 -14.23 -2.66
C ASN A 484 17.36 -13.23 -3.14
N GLU A 485 16.96 -12.12 -3.75
CA GLU A 485 17.89 -11.10 -4.27
C GLU A 485 18.43 -10.17 -3.17
N LEU A 486 17.62 -9.90 -2.13
CA LEU A 486 18.10 -9.26 -0.91
C LEU A 486 19.17 -10.10 -0.22
N GLU A 487 19.02 -11.43 -0.17
CA GLU A 487 20.06 -12.35 0.32
C GLU A 487 21.29 -12.39 -0.62
N GLY A 488 21.09 -12.35 -1.94
CA GLY A 488 22.16 -12.35 -2.95
C GLY A 488 23.04 -11.11 -2.94
N GLY A 489 22.51 -9.95 -2.56
CA GLY A 489 23.26 -8.70 -2.37
C GLY A 489 24.27 -8.72 -1.22
N PHE A 490 24.19 -9.70 -0.32
CA PHE A 490 25.13 -9.87 0.81
C PHE A 490 26.44 -10.59 0.45
N GLN A 491 26.65 -10.98 -0.82
CA GLN A 491 27.90 -11.62 -1.26
C GLN A 491 28.95 -10.66 -1.81
N HIS A 492 29.32 -9.60 -1.09
CA HIS A 492 30.61 -8.95 -1.35
C HIS A 492 31.36 -8.55 -0.07
N HIS A 493 32.38 -9.36 0.23
CA HIS A 493 33.56 -9.12 1.05
C HIS A 493 33.41 -8.30 2.34
N HIS A 494 33.27 -8.97 3.48
CA HIS A 494 34.09 -8.70 4.67
C HIS A 494 34.25 -9.99 5.49
N GLN A 495 35.50 -10.30 5.88
CA GLN A 495 35.83 -11.43 6.74
C GLN A 495 35.07 -11.29 8.07
N LEU A 496 34.16 -12.23 8.34
CA LEU A 496 33.49 -12.35 9.64
C LEU A 496 34.55 -12.59 10.75
N PRO A 497 34.53 -11.85 11.86
CA PRO A 497 35.28 -12.24 13.04
C PRO A 497 34.70 -13.55 13.57
N THR A 498 35.57 -14.53 13.77
CA THR A 498 35.23 -15.80 14.40
C THR A 498 34.91 -15.59 15.88
N LYS A 499 33.80 -16.23 16.32
CA LYS A 499 33.27 -16.33 17.70
C LYS A 499 32.68 -15.06 18.33
N ALA A 500 31.34 -14.99 18.34
CA ALA A 500 30.58 -14.38 19.41
C ALA A 500 29.74 -15.47 20.08
N ASP A 501 30.05 -15.79 21.35
CA ASP A 501 29.32 -16.76 22.17
C ASP A 501 27.93 -16.18 22.50
N TRP A 502 26.91 -16.57 21.74
CA TRP A 502 25.51 -16.38 22.10
C TRP A 502 25.04 -17.55 22.97
N LYS A 503 24.42 -17.26 24.12
CA LYS A 503 23.73 -18.27 24.94
C LYS A 503 22.31 -17.82 25.23
N TYR A 504 21.35 -18.64 24.81
CA TYR A 504 19.97 -18.56 25.26
C TYR A 504 19.89 -19.08 26.71
N PRO A 505 19.25 -18.39 27.66
CA PRO A 505 18.93 -18.99 28.95
C PRO A 505 17.75 -19.94 28.76
N LEU A 506 18.04 -21.21 28.48
CA LEU A 506 17.05 -22.28 28.62
C LEU A 506 16.91 -22.59 30.11
N GLU A 507 15.68 -22.57 30.63
CA GLU A 507 15.40 -23.16 31.93
C GLU A 507 15.80 -24.64 31.92
N ALA A 508 16.57 -25.06 32.92
CA ALA A 508 17.07 -26.43 33.02
C ALA A 508 15.93 -27.40 33.36
N GLY A 509 15.44 -28.18 32.39
CA GLY A 509 14.56 -29.31 32.70
C GLY A 509 13.71 -29.92 31.59
N SER A 510 13.59 -29.34 30.40
CA SER A 510 12.73 -29.90 29.35
C SER A 510 13.42 -31.02 28.56
N LYS A 511 12.87 -32.24 28.67
CA LYS A 511 13.26 -33.43 27.89
C LYS A 511 12.92 -33.24 26.40
N PRO A 512 13.66 -33.89 25.47
CA PRO A 512 13.34 -33.84 24.05
C PRO A 512 12.04 -34.60 23.79
N VAL A 513 11.06 -33.95 23.17
CA VAL A 513 9.87 -34.63 22.66
C VAL A 513 10.14 -34.98 21.21
N SER A 514 10.04 -36.27 20.93
CA SER A 514 10.10 -36.90 19.62
C SER A 514 9.07 -36.30 18.66
N GLU A 515 9.51 -36.15 17.41
CA GLU A 515 8.75 -35.77 16.22
C GLU A 515 7.35 -36.41 16.19
N LEU A 516 6.32 -35.60 15.96
CA LEU A 516 5.03 -36.07 15.49
C LEU A 516 4.97 -35.87 13.96
N PRO A 517 4.41 -36.81 13.19
CA PRO A 517 4.41 -36.73 11.74
C PRO A 517 3.47 -35.64 11.24
N ASP A 518 3.87 -34.98 10.16
CA ASP A 518 3.03 -34.10 9.37
C ASP A 518 1.75 -34.82 8.90
N GLY A 519 0.61 -34.15 9.07
CA GLY A 519 -0.62 -34.40 8.31
C GLY A 519 -1.48 -35.58 8.77
N ALA A 520 -2.39 -35.35 9.72
CA ALA A 520 -3.69 -36.01 9.76
C ALA A 520 -4.66 -35.28 10.71
N GLY A 521 -5.75 -34.76 10.16
CA GLY A 521 -6.93 -34.35 10.95
C GLY A 521 -7.47 -32.98 10.58
N ARG A 522 -8.37 -32.93 9.59
CA ARG A 522 -9.41 -31.89 9.53
C ARG A 522 -10.23 -31.99 10.82
N PRO A 523 -10.51 -30.90 11.55
CA PRO A 523 -11.72 -30.78 12.34
C PRO A 523 -12.78 -30.11 11.47
N GLY A 524 -13.97 -30.71 11.46
CA GLY A 524 -15.13 -30.16 10.77
C GLY A 524 -15.58 -28.82 11.35
N ASP A 525 -16.53 -28.23 10.64
CA ASP A 525 -17.28 -27.05 11.05
C ASP A 525 -17.79 -27.17 12.50
N HIS A 526 -18.02 -26.01 13.13
CA HIS A 526 -18.58 -25.76 14.47
C HIS A 526 -17.56 -25.42 15.57
N TYR A 527 -17.46 -24.12 15.85
CA TYR A 527 -17.16 -23.61 17.19
C TYR A 527 -18.26 -22.61 17.58
N GLU A 528 -19.23 -23.07 18.37
CA GLU A 528 -20.05 -22.18 19.20
C GLU A 528 -19.19 -21.67 20.36
N LEU A 529 -19.21 -20.35 20.57
CA LEU A 529 -18.58 -19.69 21.70
C LEU A 529 -19.52 -19.78 22.91
N GLU A 530 -19.21 -20.63 23.89
CA GLU A 530 -19.87 -20.57 25.21
C GLU A 530 -19.19 -19.55 26.13
N GLY A 531 -19.96 -18.50 26.46
CA GLY A 531 -19.76 -17.63 27.62
C GLY A 531 -20.58 -18.10 28.82
N SER A 532 -20.05 -17.85 30.01
CA SER A 532 -20.59 -18.22 31.35
C SER A 532 -21.90 -17.49 31.75
N PRO A 533 -22.39 -17.62 33.00
CA PRO A 533 -23.37 -18.60 33.47
C PRO A 533 -24.74 -17.96 33.82
N VAL A 534 -25.85 -18.68 33.66
CA VAL A 534 -27.13 -18.26 34.25
C VAL A 534 -27.86 -19.45 34.89
N HIS A 535 -28.28 -19.24 36.13
CA HIS A 535 -29.05 -20.13 37.00
C HIS A 535 -30.31 -20.75 36.36
N GLU A 536 -30.52 -22.03 36.70
CA GLU A 536 -31.73 -22.88 36.73
C GLU A 536 -33.06 -22.21 37.18
N PRO A 537 -34.24 -22.88 37.12
CA PRO A 537 -34.48 -24.34 36.91
C PRO A 537 -35.58 -24.74 35.90
N GLY A 538 -35.65 -26.06 35.69
CA GLY A 538 -36.40 -26.79 34.66
C GLY A 538 -37.92 -26.83 34.77
N TYR A 539 -38.54 -27.30 33.67
CA TYR A 539 -39.89 -27.85 33.64
C TYR A 539 -40.10 -28.79 32.42
N SER A 540 -40.56 -30.02 32.69
CA SER A 540 -40.96 -31.04 31.72
C SER A 540 -42.45 -30.93 31.36
N PRO A 541 -42.89 -31.12 30.11
CA PRO A 541 -44.31 -31.20 29.79
C PRO A 541 -44.76 -32.66 29.55
N GLY A 542 -45.78 -33.10 30.29
CA GLY A 542 -46.51 -34.33 29.96
C GLY A 542 -47.37 -34.88 31.09
N ALA A 543 -48.60 -34.37 31.24
CA ALA A 543 -49.78 -35.10 31.73
C ALA A 543 -51.05 -34.21 31.71
N GLU A 544 -52.19 -34.83 31.40
CA GLU A 544 -53.51 -34.28 31.05
C GLU A 544 -54.39 -33.72 32.20
N LEU A 545 -55.17 -32.67 31.87
CA LEU A 545 -56.57 -32.28 32.25
C LEU A 545 -56.92 -31.96 33.73
N PRO A 546 -57.99 -31.17 34.09
CA PRO A 546 -59.14 -30.67 33.30
C PRO A 546 -59.56 -29.16 33.52
N ALA A 547 -60.72 -28.82 32.93
CA ALA A 547 -61.47 -27.55 32.72
C ALA A 547 -61.67 -26.51 33.88
N PRO A 548 -62.17 -25.28 33.59
CA PRO A 548 -61.95 -24.07 34.41
C PRO A 548 -63.09 -23.72 35.40
N GLY A 549 -62.72 -23.01 36.47
CA GLY A 549 -63.63 -22.37 37.44
C GLY A 549 -63.11 -20.99 37.90
N PRO A 550 -63.97 -20.10 38.43
CA PRO A 550 -63.89 -18.67 38.15
C PRO A 550 -63.20 -17.78 39.22
N LYS A 551 -62.79 -16.60 38.73
CA LYS A 551 -62.48 -15.31 39.40
C LYS A 551 -62.73 -15.21 40.92
N GLN A 552 -61.72 -14.72 41.64
CA GLN A 552 -61.92 -13.71 42.70
C GLN A 552 -60.77 -12.70 42.73
N SER A 553 -61.16 -11.43 42.67
CA SER A 553 -60.42 -10.23 43.05
C SER A 553 -60.03 -10.26 44.53
N ASN A 554 -58.89 -9.65 44.89
CA ASN A 554 -58.84 -8.70 46.00
C ASN A 554 -57.57 -7.84 45.96
N PHE A 555 -57.82 -6.53 45.96
CA PHE A 555 -56.93 -5.49 46.44
C PHE A 555 -56.62 -5.71 47.92
N THR A 556 -55.39 -5.41 48.37
CA THR A 556 -55.12 -4.39 49.40
C THR A 556 -53.63 -4.18 49.62
N ASN A 557 -53.26 -2.89 49.58
CA ASN A 557 -52.12 -2.16 50.16
C ASN A 557 -50.69 -2.53 49.79
#